data_AF-A5VLW7-F1
#
_entry.id   AF-A5VLW7-F1
#
_cell.length_a   1.000
_cell.length_b   1.000
_cell.length_c   1.000
_cell.angle_alpha   90.00
_cell.angle_beta   90.00
_cell.angle_gamma   90.00
#
_symmetry.space_group_name_H-M   'P 1'
#
loop_
_entity.id
_entity.type
_entity.pdbx_description
1 polymer ?
#
loop_
_entity_poly.entity_id
_entity_poly.type
_entity_poly.pdbx_seq_one_letter_code
_entity_poly.pdbx_strand_id
1 'polypeptide(L)'
;MQKKTKVIISVLVAVMVVIGGFYLYASRTVAKRLPGHVYEYTSVSGNQNAYMTFATSGDQVVVTPDKDTAIKASNSASDFQQAYQDNAEDGKWNYKAQGNRLTLSKLQDGKVSMWQYNHMLALGKKMRSGNFTYQIANAGQGIDHKATKFEQIR
;
A
#
# COMPACT_ATOMS: atom_id res chain seq x y z
N MET A 1 -12.06 0.48 47.64
CA MET A 1 -11.99 0.51 46.16
C MET A 1 -10.65 -0.03 45.58
N GLN A 2 -10.01 -1.06 46.16
CA GLN A 2 -8.57 -1.29 45.86
C GLN A 2 -8.18 -2.51 45.00
N LYS A 3 -8.87 -3.67 45.09
CA LYS A 3 -8.46 -4.86 44.30
C LYS A 3 -9.06 -4.87 42.88
N LYS A 4 -10.35 -4.58 42.73
CA LYS A 4 -11.03 -4.61 41.42
C LYS A 4 -10.51 -3.52 40.46
N THR A 5 -10.25 -2.31 40.95
CA THR A 5 -9.73 -1.19 40.14
C THR A 5 -8.29 -1.43 39.68
N LYS A 6 -7.42 -2.03 40.51
CA LYS A 6 -6.05 -2.39 40.10
C LYS A 6 -6.01 -3.48 39.03
N VAL A 7 -6.89 -4.48 39.11
CA VAL A 7 -7.04 -5.53 38.07
C VAL A 7 -7.57 -4.92 36.77
N ILE A 8 -8.55 -4.02 36.83
CA ILE A 8 -9.07 -3.34 35.63
C ILE A 8 -7.98 -2.50 34.95
N ILE A 9 -7.20 -1.75 35.72
CA ILE A 9 -6.08 -0.95 35.18
C ILE A 9 -5.00 -1.84 34.58
N SER A 10 -4.64 -2.96 35.23
CA SER A 10 -3.62 -3.87 34.69
C SER A 10 -4.07 -4.54 33.38
N VAL A 11 -5.36 -4.89 33.27
CA VAL A 11 -5.95 -5.45 32.04
C VAL A 11 -5.96 -4.40 30.93
N LEU A 12 -6.34 -3.16 31.22
CA LEU A 12 -6.29 -2.05 30.24
C LEU A 12 -4.88 -1.77 29.72
N VAL A 13 -3.88 -1.76 30.62
CA VAL A 13 -2.47 -1.56 30.23
C VAL A 13 -1.97 -2.75 29.39
N ALA A 14 -2.29 -3.98 29.77
CA ALA A 14 -1.92 -5.17 28.97
C ALA A 14 -2.56 -5.12 27.56
N VAL A 15 -3.83 -4.74 27.46
CA VAL A 15 -4.53 -4.56 26.18
C VAL A 15 -3.88 -3.44 25.35
N MET A 16 -3.50 -2.31 25.96
CA MET A 16 -2.78 -1.24 25.25
C MET A 16 -1.39 -1.68 24.77
N VAL A 17 -0.64 -2.48 25.55
CA VAL A 17 0.68 -2.99 25.13
C VAL A 17 0.54 -4.00 24.00
N VAL A 18 -0.47 -4.87 24.04
CA VAL A 18 -0.76 -5.82 22.95
C VAL A 18 -1.19 -5.08 21.68
N ILE A 19 -2.10 -4.10 21.79
CA ILE A 19 -2.55 -3.29 20.65
C ILE A 19 -1.41 -2.41 20.10
N GLY A 20 -0.62 -1.79 20.96
CA GLY A 20 0.53 -0.96 20.59
C GLY A 20 1.65 -1.78 19.95
N GLY A 21 1.95 -2.95 20.52
CA GLY A 21 2.90 -3.91 19.94
C GLY A 21 2.44 -4.42 18.57
N PHE A 22 1.14 -4.72 18.43
CA PHE A 22 0.54 -5.09 17.16
C PHE A 22 0.59 -3.95 16.14
N TYR A 23 0.28 -2.71 16.54
CA TYR A 23 0.37 -1.52 15.69
C TYR A 23 1.80 -1.29 15.20
N LEU A 24 2.80 -1.42 16.07
CA LEU A 24 4.23 -1.31 15.73
C LEU A 24 4.69 -2.44 14.79
N TYR A 25 4.23 -3.67 15.02
CA TYR A 25 4.52 -4.81 14.16
C TYR A 25 3.88 -4.69 12.77
N ALA A 26 2.58 -4.38 12.71
CA ALA A 26 1.83 -4.16 11.48
C ALA A 26 2.38 -2.97 10.67
N SER A 27 2.85 -1.94 11.36
CA SER A 27 3.51 -0.77 10.77
C SER A 27 4.87 -1.09 10.14
N ARG A 28 5.70 -1.95 10.75
CA ARG A 28 7.03 -2.28 10.22
C ARG A 28 7.03 -3.35 9.13
N THR A 29 5.93 -4.08 8.95
CA THR A 29 5.85 -5.22 8.03
C THR A 29 5.39 -4.86 6.62
N VAL A 30 4.86 -3.64 6.42
CA VAL A 30 4.38 -3.16 5.10
C VAL A 30 5.48 -3.27 4.03
N ALA A 31 6.69 -2.76 4.31
CA ALA A 31 7.80 -2.78 3.36
C ALA A 31 8.26 -4.20 2.97
N LYS A 32 8.08 -5.18 3.86
CA LYS A 32 8.44 -6.58 3.61
C LYS A 32 7.37 -7.36 2.84
N ARG A 33 6.13 -6.85 2.80
CA ARG A 33 4.97 -7.55 2.19
C ARG A 33 4.65 -7.09 0.78
N LEU A 34 5.29 -6.02 0.30
CA LEU A 34 5.03 -5.50 -1.03
C LEU A 34 5.76 -6.28 -2.13
N PRO A 35 7.08 -6.55 -2.05
CA PRO A 35 7.80 -7.15 -3.16
C PRO A 35 7.23 -8.51 -3.58
N GLY A 36 7.02 -8.70 -4.89
CA GLY A 36 6.59 -9.97 -5.49
C GLY A 36 5.12 -10.33 -5.32
N HIS A 37 4.28 -9.40 -4.87
CA HIS A 37 2.87 -9.63 -4.63
C HIS A 37 1.96 -8.74 -5.49
N VAL A 38 0.73 -9.21 -5.70
CA VAL A 38 -0.32 -8.47 -6.43
C VAL A 38 -1.38 -8.01 -5.45
N TYR A 39 -1.71 -6.72 -5.53
CA TYR A 39 -2.71 -6.10 -4.69
C TYR A 39 -3.84 -5.52 -5.54
N GLU A 40 -5.07 -5.83 -5.15
CA GLU A 40 -6.24 -5.07 -5.57
C GLU A 40 -6.33 -3.80 -4.73
N TYR A 41 -6.35 -2.67 -5.44
CA TYR A 41 -6.54 -1.33 -4.92
C TYR A 41 -7.98 -0.90 -5.18
N THR A 42 -8.72 -0.68 -4.10
CA THR A 42 -10.06 -0.11 -4.17
C THR A 42 -9.97 1.37 -3.79
N SER A 43 -10.12 2.23 -4.81
CA SER A 43 -10.20 3.68 -4.62
C SER A 43 -11.49 4.06 -3.88
N VAL A 44 -11.47 5.23 -3.24
CA VAL A 44 -12.57 5.79 -2.45
C VAL A 44 -13.85 6.08 -3.24
N SER A 45 -13.83 5.94 -4.56
CA SER A 45 -15.04 6.02 -5.39
C SER A 45 -15.81 4.70 -5.51
N GLY A 46 -15.24 3.56 -5.07
CA GLY A 46 -15.88 2.24 -5.09
C GLY A 46 -16.15 1.64 -6.48
N ASN A 47 -16.07 2.44 -7.55
CA ASN A 47 -16.43 2.05 -8.92
C ASN A 47 -15.22 1.72 -9.81
N GLN A 48 -13.98 1.85 -9.30
CA GLN A 48 -12.77 1.55 -10.07
C GLN A 48 -11.79 0.75 -9.19
N ASN A 49 -11.58 -0.51 -9.57
CA ASN A 49 -10.50 -1.34 -9.05
C ASN A 49 -9.27 -1.11 -9.92
N ALA A 50 -8.14 -0.83 -9.30
CA ALA A 50 -6.84 -0.91 -9.95
C ALA A 50 -6.08 -2.10 -9.35
N TYR A 51 -5.26 -2.75 -10.15
CA TYR A 51 -4.43 -3.87 -9.73
C TYR A 51 -2.97 -3.46 -9.79
N MET A 52 -2.24 -3.74 -8.71
CA MET A 52 -0.86 -3.34 -8.52
C MET A 52 0.01 -4.58 -8.34
N THR A 53 0.90 -4.83 -9.28
CA THR A 53 1.90 -5.90 -9.17
C THR A 53 3.23 -5.27 -8.81
N PHE A 54 3.80 -5.65 -7.67
CA PHE A 54 5.08 -5.13 -7.21
C PHE A 54 6.21 -6.04 -7.68
N ALA A 55 7.31 -5.44 -8.16
CA ALA A 55 8.49 -6.20 -8.54
C ALA A 55 9.00 -7.06 -7.38
N THR A 56 9.56 -8.23 -7.68
CA THR A 56 10.22 -9.08 -6.67
C THR A 56 11.48 -8.43 -6.12
N SER A 57 12.14 -7.59 -6.93
CA SER A 57 13.28 -6.76 -6.55
C SER A 57 13.21 -5.40 -7.26
N GLY A 58 13.76 -4.37 -6.63
CA GLY A 58 13.72 -3.00 -7.15
C GLY A 58 12.52 -2.21 -6.65
N ASP A 59 12.21 -1.12 -7.34
CA ASP A 59 11.21 -0.13 -6.97
C ASP A 59 10.08 -0.02 -8.01
N GLN A 60 10.00 -0.95 -8.97
CA GLN A 60 9.01 -0.91 -10.04
C GLN A 60 7.68 -1.52 -9.59
N VAL A 61 6.58 -0.97 -10.11
CA VAL A 61 5.24 -1.51 -9.91
C VAL A 61 4.46 -1.41 -11.22
N VAL A 62 3.70 -2.44 -11.57
CA VAL A 62 2.74 -2.41 -12.67
C VAL A 62 1.40 -2.01 -12.10
N VAL A 63 0.79 -0.94 -12.60
CA VAL A 63 -0.54 -0.48 -12.19
C VAL A 63 -1.46 -0.55 -13.40
N THR A 64 -2.48 -1.40 -13.34
CA THR A 64 -3.39 -1.64 -14.47
C THR A 64 -4.83 -1.82 -13.97
N PRO A 65 -5.85 -1.36 -14.72
CA PRO A 65 -7.25 -1.70 -14.41
C PRO A 65 -7.58 -3.17 -14.72
N ASP A 66 -6.74 -3.88 -15.48
CA ASP A 66 -6.97 -5.28 -15.84
C ASP A 66 -6.33 -6.26 -14.84
N LYS A 67 -7.17 -7.05 -14.20
CA LYS A 67 -6.77 -8.05 -13.21
C LYS A 67 -5.88 -9.14 -13.81
N ASP A 68 -6.17 -9.57 -15.04
CA ASP A 68 -5.46 -10.68 -15.66
C ASP A 68 -4.03 -10.26 -16.05
N THR A 69 -3.87 -9.04 -16.56
CA THR A 69 -2.56 -8.43 -16.77
C THR A 69 -1.74 -8.35 -15.48
N ALA A 70 -2.34 -7.92 -14.37
CA ALA A 70 -1.65 -7.85 -13.09
C ALA A 70 -1.22 -9.23 -12.57
N ILE A 71 -2.11 -10.23 -12.65
CA ILE A 71 -1.79 -11.61 -12.26
C ILE A 71 -0.68 -12.17 -13.14
N LYS A 72 -0.75 -11.98 -14.46
CA LYS A 72 0.28 -12.43 -15.41
C LYS A 72 1.65 -11.81 -15.08
N ALA A 73 1.68 -10.51 -14.80
CA ALA A 73 2.91 -9.80 -14.42
C ALA A 73 3.58 -10.38 -13.15
N SER A 74 2.86 -11.12 -12.31
CA SER A 74 3.43 -11.75 -11.10
C SER A 74 4.01 -13.14 -11.33
N ASN A 75 3.81 -13.74 -12.51
CA ASN A 75 4.22 -15.13 -12.77
C ASN A 75 5.73 -15.29 -12.87
N SER A 76 6.42 -14.33 -13.46
CA SER A 76 7.86 -14.35 -13.66
C SER A 76 8.43 -12.94 -13.78
N ALA A 77 9.74 -12.79 -13.58
CA ALA A 77 10.42 -11.50 -13.77
C ALA A 77 10.33 -11.00 -15.23
N SER A 78 10.31 -11.91 -16.22
CA SER A 78 10.11 -11.55 -17.62
C SER A 78 8.69 -11.06 -17.89
N ASP A 79 7.66 -11.73 -17.36
CA ASP A 79 6.27 -11.29 -17.50
C ASP A 79 6.06 -9.93 -16.83
N PHE A 80 6.67 -9.74 -15.66
CA PHE A 80 6.67 -8.46 -14.96
C PHE A 80 7.27 -7.35 -15.83
N GLN A 81 8.48 -7.57 -16.33
CA GLN A 81 9.21 -6.57 -17.11
C GLN A 81 8.47 -6.25 -18.40
N GLN A 82 7.86 -7.24 -19.05
CA GLN A 82 7.04 -7.04 -20.23
C GLN A 82 5.84 -6.15 -19.90
N ALA A 83 5.03 -6.53 -18.91
CA ALA A 83 3.88 -5.73 -18.49
C ALA A 83 4.29 -4.30 -18.05
N TYR A 84 5.43 -4.15 -17.38
CA TYR A 84 5.95 -2.84 -16.99
C TYR A 84 6.32 -1.95 -18.18
N GLN A 85 6.89 -2.52 -19.23
CA GLN A 85 7.22 -1.77 -20.45
C GLN A 85 5.98 -1.50 -21.30
N ASP A 86 5.06 -2.45 -21.40
CA ASP A 86 3.81 -2.28 -22.15
C ASP A 86 2.95 -1.17 -21.54
N ASN A 87 2.97 -1.02 -20.20
CA ASN A 87 2.27 0.06 -19.50
C ASN A 87 3.11 1.36 -19.38
N ALA A 88 4.31 1.40 -19.95
CA ALA A 88 5.19 2.57 -19.82
C ALA A 88 4.76 3.76 -20.68
N GLU A 89 3.98 3.55 -21.74
CA GLU A 89 3.42 4.63 -22.58
C GLU A 89 2.49 5.54 -21.76
N ASP A 90 1.70 4.95 -20.87
CA ASP A 90 0.82 5.68 -19.95
C ASP A 90 1.57 6.25 -18.74
N GLY A 91 2.87 6.00 -18.60
CA GLY A 91 3.74 6.48 -17.53
C GLY A 91 4.28 5.36 -16.64
N LYS A 92 5.53 5.53 -16.21
CA LYS A 92 6.27 4.53 -15.41
C LYS A 92 5.93 4.67 -13.94
N TRP A 93 5.54 3.57 -13.32
CA TRP A 93 5.18 3.54 -11.91
C TRP A 93 6.29 2.95 -11.06
N ASN A 94 6.62 3.66 -9.98
CA ASN A 94 7.56 3.18 -8.97
C ASN A 94 6.91 3.24 -7.59
N TYR A 95 7.47 2.48 -6.65
CA TYR A 95 7.05 2.48 -5.28
C TYR A 95 8.24 2.57 -4.32
N LYS A 96 7.99 3.16 -3.16
CA LYS A 96 8.90 3.15 -2.04
C LYS A 96 8.12 2.82 -0.78
N ALA A 97 8.52 1.75 -0.11
CA ALA A 97 7.94 1.36 1.16
C ALA A 97 8.96 1.51 2.28
N GLN A 98 8.64 2.31 3.29
CA GLN A 98 9.52 2.56 4.42
C GLN A 98 8.71 2.66 5.70
N GLY A 99 8.97 1.75 6.64
CA GLY A 99 8.14 1.63 7.84
C GLY A 99 6.67 1.44 7.48
N ASN A 100 5.81 2.31 8.00
CA ASN A 100 4.36 2.30 7.77
C ASN A 100 3.91 3.28 6.67
N ARG A 101 4.79 3.59 5.73
CA ARG A 101 4.49 4.49 4.61
C ARG A 101 4.71 3.73 3.30
N LEU A 102 3.75 3.87 2.39
CA LEU A 102 3.88 3.45 1.01
C LEU A 102 3.76 4.69 0.14
N THR A 103 4.78 4.94 -0.66
CA THR A 103 4.77 5.99 -1.68
C THR A 103 4.70 5.33 -3.03
N LEU A 104 3.73 5.71 -3.85
CA LEU A 104 3.67 5.40 -5.27
C LEU A 104 4.04 6.67 -6.02
N SER A 105 4.86 6.55 -7.06
CA SER A 105 5.16 7.63 -7.98
C SER A 105 4.88 7.20 -9.40
N LYS A 106 4.36 8.12 -10.22
CA LYS A 106 4.17 7.94 -11.64
C LYS A 106 4.99 9.00 -12.38
N LEU A 107 5.93 8.57 -13.21
CA LEU A 107 6.67 9.41 -14.14
C LEU A 107 5.99 9.36 -15.50
N GLN A 108 5.43 10.47 -15.94
CA GLN A 108 4.78 10.60 -17.25
C GLN A 108 5.18 11.95 -17.86
N ASP A 109 5.62 11.96 -19.12
CA ASP A 109 6.04 13.17 -19.84
C ASP A 109 7.06 14.04 -19.09
N GLY A 110 8.02 13.40 -18.41
CA GLY A 110 9.04 14.08 -17.60
C GLY A 110 8.51 14.69 -16.29
N LYS A 111 7.23 14.51 -15.97
CA LYS A 111 6.59 15.00 -14.74
C LYS A 111 6.30 13.85 -13.79
N VAL A 112 6.50 14.09 -12.50
CA VAL A 112 6.29 13.10 -11.44
C VAL A 112 5.00 13.44 -10.68
N SER A 113 4.10 12.46 -10.61
CA SER A 113 2.99 12.45 -9.67
C SER A 113 3.28 11.47 -8.53
N MET A 114 2.84 11.76 -7.31
CA MET A 114 3.10 10.96 -6.13
C MET A 114 1.85 10.79 -5.27
N TRP A 115 1.71 9.61 -4.69
CA TRP A 115 0.71 9.25 -3.68
C TRP A 115 1.41 8.59 -2.51
N GLN A 116 1.38 9.24 -1.35
CA GLN A 116 1.97 8.75 -0.12
C GLN A 116 0.87 8.32 0.85
N TYR A 117 0.68 7.02 0.98
CA TYR A 117 -0.20 6.39 1.96
C TYR A 117 0.48 6.37 3.33
N ASN A 118 -0.08 7.10 4.28
CA ASN A 118 0.48 7.19 5.64
C ASN A 118 -0.24 6.22 6.58
N HIS A 119 0.41 5.91 7.70
CA HIS A 119 -0.14 5.02 8.74
C HIS A 119 -0.65 3.68 8.17
N MET A 120 0.09 3.12 7.23
CA MET A 120 -0.20 1.82 6.64
C MET A 120 -0.13 0.73 7.71
N LEU A 121 -1.20 -0.06 7.82
CA LEU A 121 -1.27 -1.22 8.70
C LEU A 121 -1.46 -2.47 7.87
N ALA A 122 -0.56 -3.44 8.02
CA ALA A 122 -0.66 -4.74 7.37
C ALA A 122 -1.23 -5.81 8.33
N LEU A 123 -2.38 -6.40 7.98
CA LEU A 123 -3.04 -7.49 8.71
C LEU A 123 -3.39 -8.62 7.72
N GLY A 124 -2.72 -9.77 7.88
CA GLY A 124 -2.83 -10.89 6.93
C GLY A 124 -2.55 -10.45 5.49
N LYS A 125 -3.47 -10.77 4.58
CA LYS A 125 -3.45 -10.38 3.14
C LYS A 125 -3.92 -8.94 2.87
N LYS A 126 -4.20 -8.14 3.89
CA LYS A 126 -4.80 -6.81 3.73
C LYS A 126 -3.87 -5.74 4.28
N MET A 127 -3.69 -4.66 3.52
CA MET A 127 -3.11 -3.42 4.02
C MET A 127 -4.16 -2.31 3.98
N ARG A 128 -4.14 -1.45 4.99
CA ARG A 128 -5.02 -0.28 5.03
C ARG A 128 -4.23 0.96 5.40
N SER A 129 -4.58 2.07 4.77
CA SER A 129 -4.09 3.39 5.11
C SER A 129 -5.26 4.26 5.55
N GLY A 130 -5.09 5.03 6.62
CA GLY A 130 -6.13 5.94 7.12
C GLY A 130 -6.20 7.26 6.37
N ASN A 131 -5.13 7.65 5.68
CA ASN A 131 -5.07 8.85 4.86
C ASN A 131 -3.92 8.73 3.85
N PHE A 132 -4.00 9.48 2.76
CA PHE A 132 -2.88 9.62 1.84
C PHE A 132 -2.68 11.08 1.44
N THR A 133 -1.42 11.44 1.23
CA THR A 133 -1.04 12.71 0.62
C THR A 133 -0.82 12.48 -0.86
N TYR A 134 -1.28 13.39 -1.72
CA TYR A 134 -1.02 13.32 -3.15
C TYR A 134 -0.38 14.61 -3.65
N GLN A 135 0.43 14.48 -4.69
CA GLN A 135 0.97 15.56 -5.49
C GLN A 135 0.88 15.11 -6.94
N ILE A 136 -0.05 15.65 -7.70
CA ILE A 136 -0.30 15.24 -9.08
C ILE A 136 0.22 16.33 -9.99
N ALA A 137 1.06 15.93 -10.95
CA ALA A 137 1.57 16.83 -11.97
C ALA A 137 0.42 17.56 -12.67
N ASN A 138 0.46 18.89 -12.66
CA ASN A 138 -0.55 19.79 -13.23
C ASN A 138 -1.94 19.81 -12.54
N ALA A 139 -2.18 19.01 -11.49
CA ALA A 139 -3.46 18.98 -10.76
C ALA A 139 -3.35 19.39 -9.27
N GLY A 140 -2.13 19.67 -8.80
CA GLY A 140 -1.89 20.20 -7.45
C GLY A 140 -1.60 19.14 -6.41
N GLN A 141 -1.61 19.54 -5.13
CA GLN A 141 -1.26 18.70 -3.99
C GLN A 141 -2.29 18.81 -2.87
N GLY A 142 -2.45 17.75 -2.08
CA GLY A 142 -3.41 17.73 -1.00
C GLY A 142 -3.30 16.49 -0.11
N ILE A 143 -4.17 16.46 0.91
CA ILE A 143 -4.32 15.31 1.80
C ILE A 143 -5.76 14.82 1.65
N ASP A 144 -5.89 13.53 1.39
CA ASP A 144 -7.16 12.83 1.46
C ASP A 144 -7.21 12.02 2.76
N HIS A 145 -8.21 12.30 3.59
CA HIS A 145 -8.44 11.64 4.88
C HIS A 145 -9.23 10.35 4.77
N LYS A 146 -9.45 9.84 3.56
CA LYS A 146 -10.22 8.64 3.30
C LYS A 146 -9.36 7.39 3.49
N ALA A 147 -9.98 6.38 4.09
CA ALA A 147 -9.36 5.09 4.27
C ALA A 147 -9.20 4.37 2.93
N THR A 148 -7.99 3.91 2.65
CA THR A 148 -7.65 3.16 1.44
C THR A 148 -7.28 1.72 1.79
N LYS A 149 -7.69 0.77 0.96
CA LYS A 149 -7.48 -0.66 1.19
C LYS A 149 -6.72 -1.29 0.02
N PHE A 150 -5.73 -2.09 0.36
CA PHE A 150 -4.99 -2.96 -0.55
C PHE A 150 -5.26 -4.40 -0.11
N GLU A 151 -5.77 -5.24 -1.00
CA GLU A 151 -6.00 -6.66 -0.74
C GLU A 151 -5.11 -7.51 -1.63
N GLN A 152 -4.25 -8.31 -1.02
CA GLN A 152 -3.36 -9.22 -1.74
C GLN A 152 -4.20 -10.31 -2.41
N ILE A 153 -4.11 -10.38 -3.72
CA ILE A 153 -4.78 -11.39 -4.55
C ILE A 153 -3.82 -12.48 -5.04
N ARG A 154 -2.50 -12.22 -5.01
CA ARG A 154 -1.44 -13.18 -5.36
C ARG A 154 -0.16 -12.87 -4.61
#